data_AF-A0AA43W982-F1
#
_entry.id   AF-A0AA43W982-F1
#
_cell.length_a   1.000
_cell.length_b   1.000
_cell.length_c   1.000
_cell.angle_alpha   90.00
_cell.angle_beta   90.00
_cell.angle_gamma   90.00
#
_symmetry.space_group_name_H-M   'P 1'
#
loop_
_entity.id
_entity.type
_entity.pdbx_description
1 polymer ?
#
loop_
_entity_poly.entity_id
_entity_poly.type
_entity_poly.pdbx_seq_one_letter_code
_entity_poly.pdbx_strand_id
1 'polypeptide(L)'
;MDLGNYGIGGNEVKIDASEGIAEIPQNRTLLVEQLTKDEPVAPEVVAGLTNIDEVFAHFRPEIDIEFADADGAPVEENFRFHNVGDFSVRKMTEQSSFLSGLNAEKQFADRMEKSLRSNKVLQRVLENPETRGAFVNAISAILDDLKNNEKSNPTNE
;
A
#
# COMPACT_ATOMS: atom_id res chain seq x y z
N MET A 1 -66.45 0.89 34.08
CA MET A 1 -65.94 1.22 35.43
C MET A 1 -64.81 0.25 35.70
N ASP A 2 -63.60 0.78 35.61
CA ASP A 2 -62.35 0.07 35.82
C ASP A 2 -62.16 -0.13 37.33
N LEU A 3 -62.15 -1.39 37.77
CA LEU A 3 -61.91 -1.74 39.17
C LEU A 3 -60.40 -1.68 39.39
N GLY A 4 -59.95 -0.56 39.96
CA GLY A 4 -58.56 -0.27 40.24
C GLY A 4 -57.88 -1.35 41.06
N ASN A 5 -56.82 -1.91 40.48
CA ASN A 5 -55.75 -2.57 41.24
C ASN A 5 -54.91 -1.48 41.95
N TYR A 6 -55.50 -0.87 42.97
CA TYR A 6 -54.78 0.01 43.89
C TYR A 6 -54.50 -0.76 45.18
N GLY A 7 -53.45 -1.58 45.13
CA GLY A 7 -52.82 -2.12 46.34
C GLY A 7 -51.96 -1.03 46.97
N ILE A 8 -52.14 -0.76 48.26
CA ILE A 8 -51.24 0.15 49.01
C ILE A 8 -49.96 -0.62 49.32
N GLY A 9 -48.97 -0.43 48.46
CA GLY A 9 -47.65 -1.05 48.48
C GLY A 9 -46.87 -0.66 47.23
N GLY A 10 -45.54 -0.77 47.23
CA GLY A 10 -44.73 -0.44 46.07
C GLY A 10 -45.09 -1.32 44.87
N ASN A 11 -45.74 -0.75 43.86
CA ASN A 11 -45.93 -1.40 42.57
C ASN A 11 -44.61 -1.30 41.80
N GLU A 12 -44.03 -2.45 41.47
CA GLU A 12 -42.88 -2.54 40.58
C GLU A 12 -43.34 -2.15 39.17
N VAL A 13 -43.03 -0.92 38.77
CA VAL A 13 -43.14 -0.51 37.37
C VAL A 13 -42.00 -1.22 36.64
N LYS A 14 -42.32 -2.27 35.89
CA LYS A 14 -41.34 -2.87 34.98
C LYS A 14 -40.94 -1.79 33.98
N ILE A 15 -39.72 -1.29 34.14
CA ILE A 15 -39.12 -0.36 33.21
C ILE A 15 -38.84 -1.15 31.94
N ASP A 16 -39.81 -1.18 31.04
CA ASP A 16 -39.68 -1.80 29.72
C ASP A 16 -38.95 -0.82 28.80
N ALA A 17 -37.67 -0.63 29.09
CA ALA A 17 -36.74 0.10 28.24
C ALA A 17 -35.31 -0.28 28.64
N SER A 18 -35.05 -1.58 28.77
CA SER A 18 -33.72 -2.03 28.44
C SER A 18 -33.68 -2.10 26.91
N GLU A 19 -33.22 -1.03 26.27
CA GLU A 19 -32.47 -1.16 25.02
C GLU A 19 -31.13 -1.87 25.33
N GLY A 20 -31.19 -2.96 26.08
CA GLY A 20 -30.09 -3.88 26.25
C GLY A 20 -30.00 -4.58 24.91
N ILE A 21 -28.89 -4.34 24.22
CA ILE A 21 -28.44 -5.06 23.02
C ILE A 21 -29.01 -6.47 23.09
N ALA A 22 -30.02 -6.74 22.26
CA ALA A 22 -30.73 -8.00 22.25
C ALA A 22 -29.70 -9.13 22.24
N GLU A 23 -29.87 -10.12 23.12
CA GLU A 23 -28.98 -11.28 23.32
C GLU A 23 -28.30 -11.66 22.00
N ILE A 24 -27.06 -11.19 21.78
CA ILE A 24 -26.29 -11.60 20.61
C ILE A 24 -26.07 -13.09 20.83
N PRO A 25 -26.52 -13.96 19.92
CA PRO A 25 -26.31 -15.39 20.05
C PRO A 25 -24.82 -15.65 20.32
N GLN A 26 -24.47 -16.39 21.37
CA GLN A 26 -23.06 -16.59 21.79
C GLN A 26 -22.18 -17.22 20.71
N ASN A 27 -22.78 -17.72 19.63
CA ASN A 27 -22.12 -18.23 18.43
C ASN A 27 -22.00 -17.20 17.29
N ARG A 28 -22.17 -15.90 17.56
CA ARG A 28 -22.00 -14.82 16.59
C ARG A 28 -21.04 -13.77 17.12
N THR A 29 -20.09 -13.39 16.28
CA THR A 29 -19.16 -12.30 16.54
C THR A 29 -19.62 -11.07 15.77
N LEU A 30 -19.67 -9.92 16.43
CA LEU A 30 -19.85 -8.62 15.79
C LEU A 30 -18.50 -7.89 15.80
N LEU A 31 -18.05 -7.46 14.62
CA LEU A 31 -16.87 -6.61 14.46
C LEU A 31 -17.35 -5.24 13.96
N VAL A 32 -16.98 -4.17 14.65
CA VAL A 32 -17.34 -2.79 14.30
C VAL A 32 -16.06 -2.00 14.19
N GLU A 33 -15.65 -1.70 12.96
CA GLU A 33 -14.42 -0.96 12.65
C GLU A 33 -14.60 -0.21 11.33
N GLN A 34 -13.84 0.87 11.14
CA GLN A 34 -13.72 1.54 9.85
C GLN A 34 -12.72 0.75 8.97
N LEU A 35 -13.24 0.05 7.96
CA LEU A 35 -12.44 -0.85 7.11
C LEU A 35 -11.96 -0.19 5.80
N THR A 36 -12.35 1.05 5.54
CA THR A 36 -12.00 1.84 4.34
C THR A 36 -11.52 3.23 4.74
N LYS A 37 -10.73 3.90 3.87
CA LYS A 37 -10.24 5.27 4.10
C LYS A 37 -11.36 6.24 4.46
N ASP A 38 -12.43 6.21 3.68
CA ASP A 38 -13.57 7.11 3.86
C ASP A 38 -14.64 6.47 4.74
N GLU A 39 -15.24 7.29 5.59
CA GLU A 39 -16.33 6.88 6.47
C GLU A 39 -17.63 6.73 5.66
N PRO A 40 -18.38 5.63 5.82
CA PRO A 40 -19.62 5.45 5.08
C PRO A 40 -20.69 6.44 5.57
N VAL A 41 -21.55 6.91 4.65
CA VAL A 41 -22.64 7.86 4.95
C VAL A 41 -23.63 7.29 5.99
N ALA A 42 -23.78 5.96 6.04
CA ALA A 42 -24.55 5.27 7.04
C ALA A 42 -23.83 3.97 7.46
N PRO A 43 -23.95 3.55 8.74
CA PRO A 43 -23.37 2.29 9.19
C PRO A 43 -23.93 1.10 8.39
N GLU A 44 -23.04 0.28 7.85
CA GLU A 44 -23.38 -0.94 7.13
C GLU A 44 -23.25 -2.14 8.07
N VAL A 45 -24.29 -2.96 8.17
CA VAL A 45 -24.25 -4.24 8.89
C VAL A 45 -24.16 -5.37 7.86
N VAL A 46 -22.96 -5.93 7.71
CA VAL A 46 -22.70 -7.03 6.77
C VAL A 46 -22.67 -8.35 7.53
N ALA A 47 -23.40 -9.34 7.01
CA ALA A 47 -23.42 -10.70 7.55
C ALA A 47 -22.98 -11.70 6.48
N GLY A 48 -22.44 -12.84 6.91
CA GLY A 48 -22.05 -13.93 6.01
C GLY A 48 -20.61 -13.85 5.48
N LEU A 49 -19.82 -12.84 5.89
CA LEU A 49 -18.38 -12.84 5.68
C LEU A 49 -17.73 -13.78 6.69
N THR A 50 -17.13 -14.86 6.21
CA THR A 50 -16.59 -15.96 7.03
C THR A 50 -15.07 -16.03 7.02
N ASN A 51 -14.42 -15.37 6.06
CA ASN A 51 -12.96 -15.33 5.94
C ASN A 51 -12.48 -13.92 5.55
N ILE A 52 -11.18 -13.70 5.69
CA ILE A 52 -10.54 -12.40 5.44
C ILE A 52 -10.65 -12.00 3.96
N ASP A 53 -10.51 -12.94 3.03
CA ASP A 53 -10.54 -12.65 1.60
C ASP A 53 -11.91 -12.11 1.17
N GLU A 54 -13.00 -12.63 1.75
CA GLU A 54 -14.36 -12.11 1.57
C GLU A 54 -14.51 -10.68 2.10
N VAL A 55 -13.87 -10.35 3.22
CA VAL A 55 -13.86 -8.98 3.76
C VAL A 55 -13.15 -8.03 2.78
N PHE A 56 -11.98 -8.40 2.27
CA PHE A 56 -11.27 -7.57 1.27
C PHE A 56 -12.05 -7.46 -0.04
N ALA A 57 -12.70 -8.52 -0.50
CA ALA A 57 -13.51 -8.50 -1.71
C ALA A 57 -14.76 -7.61 -1.58
N HIS A 58 -15.34 -7.53 -0.38
CA HIS A 58 -16.50 -6.67 -0.09
C HIS A 58 -16.10 -5.20 0.04
N PHE A 59 -15.16 -4.91 0.95
CA PHE A 59 -14.82 -3.53 1.30
C PHE A 59 -13.84 -2.87 0.34
N ARG A 60 -13.05 -3.64 -0.42
CA ARG A 60 -12.09 -3.18 -1.45
C ARG A 60 -11.32 -1.92 -1.01
N PRO A 61 -10.53 -2.01 0.07
CA PRO A 61 -9.83 -0.86 0.60
C PRO A 61 -8.86 -0.29 -0.44
N GLU A 62 -8.95 1.03 -0.64
CA GLU A 62 -8.03 1.80 -1.46
C GLU A 62 -7.60 3.10 -0.77
N ILE A 63 -6.42 3.60 -1.11
CA ILE A 63 -5.84 4.82 -0.55
C ILE A 63 -4.95 5.52 -1.57
N ASP A 64 -5.18 6.82 -1.74
CA ASP A 64 -4.27 7.70 -2.48
C ASP A 64 -3.11 8.12 -1.57
N ILE A 65 -1.90 7.98 -2.07
CA ILE A 65 -0.66 8.36 -1.42
C ILE A 65 0.07 9.35 -2.32
N GLU A 66 0.47 10.48 -1.76
CA GLU A 66 1.33 11.46 -2.43
C GLU A 66 2.79 11.22 -1.99
N PHE A 67 3.64 10.89 -2.95
CA PHE A 67 5.09 10.84 -2.78
C PHE A 67 5.73 12.16 -3.21
N ALA A 68 6.98 12.38 -2.83
CA ALA A 68 7.82 13.44 -3.37
C ALA A 68 8.96 12.83 -4.18
N ASP A 69 9.18 13.31 -5.39
CA ASP A 69 10.32 12.90 -6.22
C ASP A 69 11.63 13.60 -5.79
N ALA A 70 12.71 13.37 -6.55
CA ALA A 70 14.03 13.93 -6.26
C ALA A 70 14.07 15.47 -6.35
N ASP A 71 13.18 16.07 -7.14
CA ASP A 71 13.05 17.52 -7.31
C ASP A 71 12.02 18.12 -6.33
N GLY A 72 11.38 17.27 -5.51
CA GLY A 72 10.35 17.63 -4.54
C GLY A 72 8.97 17.83 -5.17
N ALA A 73 8.77 17.41 -6.42
CA ALA A 73 7.45 17.45 -7.05
C ALA A 73 6.56 16.29 -6.51
N PRO A 74 5.26 16.54 -6.32
CA PRO A 74 4.34 15.53 -5.83
C PRO A 74 4.06 14.48 -6.91
N VAL A 75 4.06 13.20 -6.50
CA VAL A 75 3.70 12.05 -7.31
C VAL A 75 2.56 11.31 -6.60
N GLU A 76 1.35 11.49 -7.09
CA GLU A 76 0.16 10.84 -6.54
C GLU A 76 -0.03 9.44 -7.13
N GLU A 77 -0.21 8.44 -6.29
CA GLU A 77 -0.52 7.07 -6.69
C GLU A 77 -1.62 6.47 -5.81
N ASN A 78 -2.50 5.67 -6.42
CA ASN A 78 -3.57 4.97 -5.73
C ASN A 78 -3.17 3.52 -5.43
N PHE A 79 -3.25 3.14 -4.16
CA PHE A 79 -3.01 1.78 -3.69
C PHE A 79 -4.34 1.10 -3.41
N ARG A 80 -4.44 -0.16 -3.84
CA ARG A 80 -5.60 -1.06 -3.67
C ARG A 80 -5.14 -2.36 -3.06
N PHE A 81 -5.83 -2.82 -2.03
CA PHE A 81 -5.47 -4.04 -1.33
C PHE A 81 -6.56 -5.10 -1.50
N HIS A 82 -6.15 -6.30 -1.89
CA HIS A 82 -7.02 -7.45 -2.10
C HIS A 82 -6.83 -8.53 -1.02
N ASN A 83 -5.73 -8.46 -0.27
CA ASN A 83 -5.42 -9.36 0.83
C ASN A 83 -4.36 -8.73 1.77
N VAL A 84 -4.08 -9.41 2.88
CA VAL A 84 -3.11 -8.94 3.90
C VAL A 84 -1.67 -8.86 3.37
N GLY A 85 -1.29 -9.68 2.38
CA GLY A 85 0.04 -9.68 1.77
C GLY A 85 0.33 -8.43 0.95
N ASP A 86 -0.70 -7.73 0.46
CA ASP A 86 -0.53 -6.52 -0.35
C ASP A 86 0.05 -5.35 0.46
N PHE A 87 -0.03 -5.39 1.79
CA PHE A 87 0.62 -4.42 2.70
C PHE A 87 2.13 -4.63 2.87
N SER A 88 2.68 -5.70 2.29
CA SER A 88 4.14 -5.90 2.34
C SER A 88 4.85 -4.86 1.48
N VAL A 89 6.01 -4.37 1.93
CA VAL A 89 6.83 -3.39 1.19
C VAL A 89 7.07 -3.82 -0.26
N ARG A 90 7.31 -5.11 -0.47
CA ARG A 90 7.51 -5.68 -1.80
C ARG A 90 6.28 -5.52 -2.68
N LYS A 91 5.08 -5.88 -2.19
CA LYS A 91 3.84 -5.76 -2.95
C LYS A 91 3.46 -4.32 -3.23
N MET A 92 3.60 -3.45 -2.23
CA MET A 92 3.41 -2.01 -2.41
C MET A 92 4.38 -1.44 -3.46
N THR A 93 5.65 -1.85 -3.44
CA THR A 93 6.64 -1.43 -4.45
C THR A 93 6.29 -1.97 -5.85
N GLU A 94 5.79 -3.20 -5.95
CA GLU A 94 5.37 -3.81 -7.22
C GLU A 94 4.13 -3.13 -7.82
N GLN A 95 3.23 -2.61 -6.97
CA GLN A 95 2.00 -1.94 -7.39
C GLN A 95 2.22 -0.50 -7.86
N SER A 96 3.23 0.16 -7.31
CA SER A 96 3.57 1.55 -7.62
C SER A 96 4.56 1.63 -8.78
N SER A 97 4.26 2.47 -9.77
CA SER A 97 5.16 2.70 -10.90
C SER A 97 6.38 3.50 -10.45
N PHE A 98 6.16 4.47 -9.56
CA PHE A 98 7.23 5.28 -8.99
C PHE A 98 8.20 4.44 -8.14
N LEU A 99 7.69 3.69 -7.17
CA LEU A 99 8.49 2.90 -6.25
C LEU A 99 9.18 1.72 -6.96
N SER A 100 8.53 1.07 -7.93
CA SER A 100 9.18 0.01 -8.72
C SER A 100 10.36 0.54 -9.52
N GLY A 101 10.22 1.72 -10.14
CA GLY A 101 11.32 2.41 -10.82
C GLY A 101 12.46 2.75 -9.87
N LEU A 102 12.15 3.37 -8.73
CA LEU A 102 13.14 3.72 -7.70
C LEU A 102 13.86 2.49 -7.14
N ASN A 103 13.13 1.40 -6.92
CA ASN A 103 13.70 0.13 -6.47
C ASN A 103 14.61 -0.50 -7.53
N ALA A 104 14.26 -0.40 -8.81
CA ALA A 104 15.12 -0.87 -9.90
C ALA A 104 16.43 -0.05 -9.97
N GLU A 105 16.34 1.27 -9.85
CA GLU A 105 17.51 2.15 -9.80
C GLU A 105 18.40 1.82 -8.60
N LYS A 106 17.81 1.67 -7.41
CA LYS A 106 18.53 1.25 -6.20
C LYS A 106 19.24 -0.09 -6.41
N GLN A 107 18.55 -1.09 -6.94
CA GLN A 107 19.15 -2.41 -7.18
C GLN A 107 20.30 -2.35 -8.20
N PHE A 108 20.17 -1.50 -9.21
CA PHE A 108 21.24 -1.26 -10.17
C PHE A 108 22.45 -0.62 -9.47
N ALA A 109 22.23 0.45 -8.68
CA ALA A 109 23.27 1.11 -7.91
C ALA A 109 23.98 0.14 -6.94
N ASP A 110 23.24 -0.67 -6.19
CA ASP A 110 23.79 -1.68 -5.27
C ASP A 110 24.67 -2.72 -5.98
N ARG A 111 24.25 -3.16 -7.17
CA ARG A 111 25.04 -4.10 -8.00
C ARG A 111 26.31 -3.45 -8.53
N MET A 112 26.20 -2.21 -9.00
CA MET A 112 27.35 -1.43 -9.47
C MET A 112 28.36 -1.22 -8.34
N GLU A 113 27.91 -0.81 -7.16
CA GLU A 113 28.76 -0.63 -5.99
C GLU A 113 29.50 -1.93 -5.64
N LYS A 114 28.79 -3.07 -5.57
CA LYS A 114 29.40 -4.37 -5.29
C LYS A 114 30.46 -4.75 -6.33
N SER A 115 30.14 -4.56 -7.62
CA SER A 115 31.08 -4.82 -8.72
C SER A 115 32.36 -3.98 -8.58
N LEU A 116 32.20 -2.67 -8.34
CA LEU A 116 33.31 -1.74 -8.11
C LEU A 116 34.13 -2.12 -6.88
N ARG A 117 33.51 -2.55 -5.78
CA ARG A 117 34.20 -2.98 -4.56
C ARG A 117 34.94 -4.31 -4.71
N SER A 118 34.38 -5.25 -5.47
CA SER A 118 34.97 -6.58 -5.64
C SER A 118 36.14 -6.62 -6.62
N ASN A 119 36.21 -5.67 -7.56
CA ASN A 119 37.19 -5.69 -8.63
C ASN A 119 38.38 -4.74 -8.36
N LYS A 120 39.51 -5.33 -7.92
CA LYS A 120 40.75 -4.60 -7.62
C LYS A 120 41.35 -3.88 -8.83
N VAL A 121 41.10 -4.35 -10.05
CA VAL A 121 41.59 -3.69 -11.28
C VAL A 121 40.79 -2.42 -11.51
N LEU A 122 39.45 -2.50 -11.43
CA LEU A 122 38.58 -1.33 -11.54
C LEU A 122 38.87 -0.30 -10.44
N GLN A 123 39.14 -0.73 -9.21
CA GLN A 123 39.55 0.18 -8.13
C GLN A 123 40.81 0.97 -8.49
N ARG A 124 41.88 0.32 -8.96
CA ARG A 124 43.11 1.02 -9.36
C ARG A 124 42.89 1.96 -10.56
N VAL A 125 42.09 1.53 -11.54
CA VAL A 125 41.72 2.37 -12.69
C VAL A 125 40.95 3.60 -12.22
N LEU A 126 40.10 3.47 -11.21
CA LEU A 126 39.35 4.58 -10.64
C LEU A 126 40.20 5.43 -9.69
N GLU A 127 41.22 4.90 -9.01
CA GLU A 127 42.09 5.69 -8.11
C GLU A 127 42.96 6.70 -8.87
N ASN A 128 43.42 6.37 -10.07
CA ASN A 128 44.20 7.28 -10.90
C ASN A 128 43.29 8.25 -11.70
N PRO A 129 43.47 9.59 -11.57
CA PRO A 129 42.64 10.59 -12.25
C PRO A 129 42.59 10.46 -13.78
N GLU A 130 43.71 10.14 -14.44
CA GLU A 130 43.76 10.01 -15.90
C GLU A 130 42.97 8.79 -16.37
N THR A 131 43.19 7.63 -15.75
CA THR A 131 42.52 6.39 -16.14
C THR A 131 41.05 6.40 -15.77
N ARG A 132 40.66 7.08 -14.68
CA ARG A 132 39.26 7.36 -14.36
C ARG A 132 38.61 8.20 -15.45
N GLY A 133 39.27 9.27 -15.90
CA GLY A 133 38.77 10.13 -16.98
C GLY A 133 38.57 9.36 -18.28
N ALA A 134 39.55 8.53 -18.66
CA ALA A 134 39.44 7.68 -19.85
C ALA A 134 38.29 6.66 -19.75
N PHE A 135 38.09 6.06 -18.57
CA PHE A 135 37.02 5.11 -18.32
C PHE A 135 35.63 5.77 -18.38
N VAL A 136 35.47 6.95 -17.77
CA VAL A 136 34.22 7.73 -17.84
C VAL A 136 33.93 8.12 -19.28
N ASN A 137 34.92 8.62 -20.03
CA ASN A 137 34.74 8.98 -21.44
C ASN A 137 34.33 7.78 -22.31
N ALA A 138 34.89 6.59 -22.05
CA ALA A 138 34.48 5.38 -22.76
C ALA A 138 33.02 5.00 -22.46
N ILE A 139 32.58 5.11 -21.20
CA ILE A 139 31.17 4.87 -20.82
C ILE A 139 30.26 5.93 -21.46
N SER A 140 30.65 7.20 -21.46
CA SER A 140 29.89 8.28 -22.11
C SER A 140 29.75 8.05 -23.61
N ALA A 141 30.82 7.62 -24.29
CA ALA A 141 30.77 7.29 -25.72
C ALA A 141 29.80 6.13 -25.99
N ILE A 142 29.84 5.07 -25.17
CA ILE A 142 28.90 3.94 -25.28
C ILE A 142 27.45 4.40 -25.02
N LEU A 143 27.24 5.28 -24.04
CA LEU A 143 25.92 5.83 -23.73
C LEU A 143 25.38 6.66 -24.91
N ASP A 144 26.22 7.49 -25.52
CA ASP A 144 25.84 8.28 -26.69
C ASP A 144 25.52 7.39 -27.89
N ASP A 145 26.31 6.34 -28.13
CA ASP A 145 26.04 5.35 -29.17
C ASP A 145 24.70 4.63 -28.97
N LEU A 146 24.35 4.27 -27.73
CA LEU A 146 23.07 3.64 -27.41
C LEU A 146 21.90 4.62 -27.61
N LYS A 147 22.02 5.87 -27.15
CA LYS A 147 20.99 6.91 -27.35
C LYS A 147 20.76 7.24 -28.82
N ASN A 148 21.82 7.20 -29.63
CA ASN A 148 21.73 7.44 -31.06
C ASN A 148 21.10 6.26 -31.81
N ASN A 149 21.31 5.03 -31.33
CA ASN A 149 20.66 3.84 -31.88
C ASN A 149 19.19 3.67 -31.48
N GLU A 150 18.76 4.21 -30.34
CA GLU A 150 17.32 4.22 -30.02
C GLU A 150 16.52 5.16 -30.94
N LYS A 151 17.12 6.26 -31.39
CA LYS A 151 16.48 7.19 -32.35
C LYS A 151 16.41 6.64 -33.78
N SER A 152 17.19 5.62 -34.12
CA SER A 152 17.22 5.01 -35.45
C SER A 152 16.30 3.81 -35.60
N ASN A 153 15.50 3.48 -34.58
CA ASN A 153 14.50 2.42 -34.65
C ASN A 153 13.07 3.01 -34.63
N PRO A 154 12.58 3.63 -35.72
CA PRO A 154 11.14 3.72 -35.92
C PRO A 154 10.66 2.29 -36.25
N THR A 155 9.45 1.95 -35.81
CA THR A 155 8.75 0.67 -36.05
C THR A 155 9.10 -0.46 -35.07
N ASN A 156 8.26 -0.59 -34.06
CA ASN A 156 7.39 -1.76 -33.99
C ASN A 156 5.98 -1.25 -33.59
N GLU A 157 5.14 -1.09 -34.61
CA GLU A 157 3.68 -1.17 -34.47
C GLU A 157 3.26 -2.52 -33.89
#